data_AF-A0A2W7RPH6-F1
#
_entry.id   AF-A0A2W7RPH6-F1
#
_cell.length_a   1.000
_cell.length_b   1.000
_cell.length_c   1.000
_cell.angle_alpha   90.00
_cell.angle_beta   90.00
_cell.angle_gamma   90.00
#
_symmetry.space_group_name_H-M   'P 1'
#
loop_
_entity.id
_entity.type
_entity.pdbx_description
1 polymer ?
#
loop_
_entity_poly.entity_id
_entity_poly.type
_entity_poly.pdbx_seq_one_letter_code
_entity_poly.pdbx_strand_id
1 'polypeptide(L)'
;MNKIALILPYFGQWPKYSFLFFNSMVDQPFDLLCYSDHPIPFVSAKNIIHKSCSFQEFKALIQKNLGIKINLRNPYKLCDFKPTYGLVLSKDLKGYNFWGSIDPDVIMGNFIKFINYDSLTGIDVYSGITSYLSGSFFLMRNNEICNNLFKKSKDWEVVFQSQAYMAFDECGGHFFEALKAGQSIFSLSTPIQSMTEVLLLEEKKQSIKVKWENSILESKSIKPVRIQQKQISFNGTEFLLLHLIYYKTKFYFYIPKHINNKDFYYLNSLGYFNKKPNWINITFSKNIFNAFKTKLLINIKKIC
;
A
#
# COMPACT_ATOMS: atom_id res chain seq x y z
N MET A 1 -14.08 -11.43 17.10
CA MET A 1 -12.94 -11.08 16.23
C MET A 1 -12.93 -9.56 16.03
N ASN A 2 -11.74 -8.94 15.97
CA ASN A 2 -11.65 -7.51 15.64
C ASN A 2 -12.14 -7.28 14.22
N LYS A 3 -13.02 -6.30 14.01
CA LYS A 3 -13.48 -5.89 12.69
C LYS A 3 -12.50 -4.86 12.12
N ILE A 4 -11.94 -5.14 10.94
CA ILE A 4 -10.89 -4.33 10.31
C ILE A 4 -11.41 -3.77 8.98
N ALA A 5 -11.18 -2.49 8.74
CA ALA A 5 -11.42 -1.84 7.45
C ALA A 5 -10.09 -1.43 6.81
N LEU A 6 -9.80 -1.90 5.60
CA LEU A 6 -8.72 -1.34 4.77
C LEU A 6 -9.31 -0.31 3.81
N ILE A 7 -8.67 0.83 3.69
CA ILE A 7 -9.14 1.95 2.88
C ILE A 7 -8.22 2.09 1.66
N LEU A 8 -8.84 2.08 0.48
CA LEU A 8 -8.19 2.31 -0.79
C LEU A 8 -8.95 3.39 -1.57
N PRO A 9 -8.49 4.65 -1.55
CA PRO A 9 -8.95 5.65 -2.48
C PRO A 9 -8.09 5.61 -3.75
N TYR A 10 -8.73 5.40 -4.90
CA TYR A 10 -8.06 5.35 -6.20
C TYR A 10 -8.96 5.95 -7.27
N PHE A 11 -8.47 7.00 -7.94
CA PHE A 11 -9.23 7.73 -8.95
C PHE A 11 -8.48 7.70 -10.28
N GLY A 12 -9.21 7.37 -11.35
CA GLY A 12 -8.66 7.10 -12.67
C GLY A 12 -8.68 5.61 -13.05
N GLN A 13 -8.16 5.32 -14.24
CA GLN A 13 -8.19 3.97 -14.79
C GLN A 13 -7.29 3.01 -14.00
N TRP A 14 -7.83 1.87 -13.60
CA TRP A 14 -7.08 0.82 -12.92
C TRP A 14 -5.86 0.35 -13.72
N PRO A 15 -4.68 0.17 -13.09
CA PRO A 15 -3.51 -0.35 -13.76
C PRO A 15 -3.75 -1.80 -14.19
N LYS A 16 -3.00 -2.26 -15.21
CA LYS A 16 -3.13 -3.63 -15.74
C LYS A 16 -2.90 -4.73 -14.70
N TYR A 17 -2.21 -4.42 -13.60
CA TYR A 17 -1.93 -5.35 -12.51
C TYR A 17 -2.98 -5.33 -11.39
N SER A 18 -3.96 -4.42 -11.43
CA SER A 18 -4.98 -4.25 -10.38
C SER A 18 -5.75 -5.53 -10.05
N PHE A 19 -5.94 -6.43 -11.02
CA PHE A 19 -6.62 -7.69 -10.78
C PHE A 19 -5.81 -8.60 -9.83
N LEU A 20 -4.47 -8.52 -9.78
CA LEU A 20 -3.65 -9.22 -8.77
C LEU A 20 -3.99 -8.71 -7.37
N PHE A 21 -4.13 -7.40 -7.23
CA PHE A 21 -4.55 -6.75 -5.99
C PHE A 21 -5.94 -7.24 -5.59
N PHE A 22 -6.97 -7.03 -6.42
CA PHE A 22 -8.35 -7.37 -6.07
C PHE A 22 -8.54 -8.87 -5.79
N ASN A 23 -7.95 -9.75 -6.60
CA ASN A 23 -8.01 -11.19 -6.36
C ASN A 23 -7.40 -11.57 -5.00
N SER A 24 -6.34 -10.88 -4.58
CA SER A 24 -5.72 -11.12 -3.27
C SER A 24 -6.56 -10.63 -2.09
N MET A 25 -7.51 -9.73 -2.33
CA MET A 25 -8.40 -9.15 -1.31
C MET A 25 -9.69 -9.96 -1.10
N VAL A 26 -10.07 -10.82 -2.05
CA VAL A 26 -11.27 -11.66 -1.96
C VAL A 26 -11.23 -12.55 -0.73
N ASP A 27 -12.34 -12.64 0.00
CA ASP A 27 -12.52 -13.54 1.15
C ASP A 27 -11.40 -13.40 2.20
N GLN A 28 -10.96 -12.17 2.42
CA GLN A 28 -10.06 -11.82 3.52
C GLN A 28 -10.88 -11.48 4.78
N PRO A 29 -10.31 -11.62 6.00
CA PRO A 29 -11.02 -11.35 7.26
C PRO A 29 -11.15 -9.85 7.58
N PHE A 30 -11.16 -8.99 6.57
CA PHE A 30 -11.32 -7.54 6.67
C PHE A 30 -12.22 -7.04 5.54
N ASP A 31 -12.85 -5.89 5.75
CA ASP A 31 -13.57 -5.17 4.71
C ASP A 31 -12.62 -4.21 3.98
N LEU A 32 -12.59 -4.27 2.65
CA LEU A 32 -11.89 -3.29 1.80
C LEU A 32 -12.89 -2.21 1.38
N LEU A 33 -12.73 -0.99 1.91
CA LEU A 33 -13.46 0.20 1.51
C LEU A 33 -12.74 0.86 0.34
N CYS A 34 -13.21 0.60 -0.87
CA CYS A 34 -12.59 1.12 -2.09
C CYS A 34 -13.36 2.33 -2.62
N TYR A 35 -12.77 3.52 -2.51
CA TYR A 35 -13.33 4.77 -3.06
C TYR A 35 -12.79 4.98 -4.46
N SER A 36 -13.67 5.01 -5.47
CA SER A 36 -13.23 5.15 -6.86
C SER A 36 -14.32 5.73 -7.76
N ASP A 37 -13.87 6.37 -8.84
CA ASP A 37 -14.68 6.85 -9.95
C ASP A 37 -14.82 5.81 -11.08
N HIS A 38 -14.14 4.67 -10.96
CA HIS A 38 -14.21 3.56 -11.91
C HIS A 38 -14.72 2.29 -11.23
N PRO A 39 -15.52 1.46 -11.93
CA PRO A 39 -15.98 0.20 -11.39
C PRO A 39 -14.79 -0.71 -11.03
N ILE A 40 -14.94 -1.46 -9.93
CA ILE A 40 -13.95 -2.46 -9.53
C ILE A 40 -13.94 -3.59 -10.58
N PRO A 41 -12.78 -3.90 -11.15
CA PRO A 41 -12.70 -4.85 -12.22
C PRO A 41 -12.71 -6.30 -11.67
N PHE A 42 -13.53 -7.15 -12.29
CA PHE A 42 -13.46 -8.63 -12.22
C PHE A 42 -13.86 -9.34 -10.93
N VAL A 43 -14.23 -8.64 -9.86
CA VAL A 43 -14.44 -9.30 -8.56
C VAL A 43 -15.73 -8.85 -7.89
N SER A 44 -16.62 -9.80 -7.64
CA SER A 44 -17.74 -9.66 -6.71
C SER A 44 -17.42 -10.46 -5.45
N ALA A 45 -16.97 -9.78 -4.39
CA ALA A 45 -16.72 -10.37 -3.09
C ALA A 45 -17.40 -9.53 -2.01
N LYS A 46 -18.01 -10.18 -1.01
CA LYS A 46 -18.80 -9.48 0.03
C LYS A 46 -17.95 -8.51 0.85
N ASN A 47 -16.67 -8.83 1.05
CA ASN A 47 -15.73 -8.03 1.83
C ASN A 47 -15.12 -6.86 1.02
N ILE A 48 -15.40 -6.75 -0.28
CA ILE A 48 -14.94 -5.63 -1.10
C ILE A 48 -16.12 -4.68 -1.32
N ILE A 49 -16.07 -3.52 -0.66
CA ILE A 49 -17.14 -2.54 -0.63
C ILE A 49 -16.74 -1.37 -1.53
N HIS A 50 -17.35 -1.31 -2.71
CA HIS A 50 -17.15 -0.21 -3.64
C HIS A 50 -17.94 1.03 -3.20
N LYS A 51 -17.22 2.11 -2.90
CA LYS A 51 -17.73 3.44 -2.59
C LYS A 51 -17.57 4.32 -3.84
N SER A 52 -18.50 4.16 -4.78
CA SER A 52 -18.46 4.91 -6.04
C SER A 52 -18.60 6.41 -5.77
N CYS A 53 -17.57 7.17 -6.11
CA CYS A 53 -17.53 8.63 -5.99
C CYS A 53 -16.46 9.21 -6.93
N SER A 54 -16.63 10.45 -7.32
CA SER A 54 -15.61 11.22 -8.03
C SER A 54 -14.48 11.66 -7.10
N PHE A 55 -13.32 11.95 -7.69
CA PHE A 55 -12.21 12.55 -6.95
C PHE A 55 -12.59 13.87 -6.26
N GLN A 56 -13.47 14.67 -6.87
CA GLN A 56 -13.92 15.95 -6.30
C GLN A 56 -14.82 15.75 -5.08
N GLU A 57 -15.71 14.76 -5.11
CA GLU A 57 -16.55 14.41 -3.96
C GLU A 57 -15.71 13.90 -2.79
N PHE A 58 -14.72 13.03 -3.05
CA PHE A 58 -13.82 12.53 -2.01
C PHE A 58 -12.95 13.65 -1.42
N LYS A 59 -12.45 14.56 -2.27
CA LYS A 59 -11.76 15.78 -1.82
C LYS A 59 -12.66 16.63 -0.92
N ALA A 60 -13.90 16.87 -1.31
CA ALA A 60 -14.85 17.67 -0.53
C ALA A 60 -15.15 17.02 0.82
N LEU A 61 -15.24 15.69 0.86
CA LEU A 61 -15.39 14.90 2.09
C LEU A 61 -14.20 15.09 3.03
N ILE A 62 -12.96 14.92 2.53
CA ILE A 62 -11.74 15.14 3.32
C ILE A 62 -11.72 16.56 3.87
N GLN A 63 -11.93 17.57 3.02
CA GLN A 63 -11.86 18.97 3.41
C GLN A 63 -12.90 19.31 4.48
N LYS A 64 -14.15 18.85 4.29
CA LYS A 64 -15.25 19.06 5.25
C LYS A 64 -14.92 18.48 6.62
N ASN A 65 -14.42 17.24 6.67
CA ASN A 65 -14.20 16.54 7.92
C ASN A 65 -12.88 16.91 8.61
N LEU A 66 -11.90 17.44 7.88
CA LEU A 66 -10.70 18.06 8.47
C LEU A 66 -10.98 19.45 9.06
N GLY A 67 -11.95 20.19 8.50
CA GLY A 67 -12.27 21.55 8.93
C GLY A 67 -11.25 22.61 8.50
N ILE A 68 -10.34 22.28 7.58
CA ILE A 68 -9.36 23.22 7.02
C ILE A 68 -9.41 23.21 5.49
N LYS A 69 -8.92 24.28 4.87
CA LYS A 69 -8.70 24.30 3.41
C LYS A 69 -7.54 23.36 3.06
N ILE A 70 -7.73 22.51 2.05
CA ILE A 70 -6.71 21.57 1.57
C ILE A 70 -6.33 21.84 0.11
N ASN A 71 -5.13 21.42 -0.28
CA ASN A 71 -4.64 21.51 -1.66
C ASN A 71 -4.48 20.13 -2.28
N LEU A 72 -5.61 19.53 -2.62
CA LEU A 72 -5.69 18.23 -3.28
C LEU A 72 -6.03 18.44 -4.76
N ARG A 73 -5.00 18.60 -5.60
CA ARG A 73 -5.14 18.84 -7.06
C ARG A 73 -5.03 17.59 -7.92
N ASN A 74 -4.32 16.57 -7.43
CA ASN A 74 -4.11 15.31 -8.15
C ASN A 74 -4.35 14.12 -7.20
N PRO A 75 -4.80 12.96 -7.71
CA PRO A 75 -5.07 11.80 -6.86
C PRO A 75 -3.84 11.28 -6.11
N TYR A 76 -2.64 11.38 -6.66
CA TYR A 76 -1.43 10.87 -6.01
C TYR A 76 -1.11 11.57 -4.68
N LYS A 77 -1.47 12.85 -4.56
CA LYS A 77 -1.36 13.62 -3.30
C LYS A 77 -2.21 13.04 -2.16
N LEU A 78 -3.16 12.13 -2.42
CA LEU A 78 -3.90 11.40 -1.37
C LEU A 78 -3.00 10.56 -0.47
N CYS A 79 -1.79 10.19 -0.89
CA CYS A 79 -0.84 9.49 -0.01
C CYS A 79 -0.59 10.28 1.28
N ASP A 80 -0.36 11.60 1.17
CA ASP A 80 -0.16 12.45 2.36
C ASP A 80 -1.41 12.49 3.28
N PHE A 81 -2.61 12.18 2.76
CA PHE A 81 -3.85 12.19 3.53
C PHE A 81 -4.19 10.85 4.17
N LYS A 82 -3.48 9.75 3.86
CA LYS A 82 -3.71 8.42 4.46
C LYS A 82 -3.81 8.44 5.99
N PRO A 83 -2.96 9.19 6.73
CA PRO A 83 -3.03 9.24 8.19
C PRO A 83 -4.32 9.86 8.74
N THR A 84 -5.11 10.53 7.89
CA THR A 84 -6.35 11.22 8.31
C THR A 84 -7.58 10.33 8.24
N TYR A 85 -7.51 9.15 7.60
CA TYR A 85 -8.72 8.40 7.23
C TYR A 85 -9.57 7.92 8.40
N GLY A 86 -8.96 7.65 9.56
CA GLY A 86 -9.70 7.40 10.81
C GLY A 86 -10.66 8.53 11.19
N LEU A 87 -10.23 9.78 10.99
CA LEU A 87 -11.03 10.98 11.25
C LEU A 87 -12.01 11.26 10.10
N VAL A 88 -11.48 11.38 8.87
CA VAL A 88 -12.28 11.87 7.73
C VAL A 88 -13.29 10.85 7.23
N LEU A 89 -13.08 9.55 7.47
CA LEU A 89 -14.03 8.48 7.12
C LEU A 89 -14.75 7.90 8.34
N SER A 90 -14.75 8.61 9.48
CA SER A 90 -15.32 8.14 10.75
C SER A 90 -16.75 7.58 10.64
N LYS A 91 -17.58 8.15 9.75
CA LYS A 91 -18.94 7.63 9.47
C LYS A 91 -18.91 6.21 8.89
N ASP A 92 -18.05 5.97 7.89
CA ASP A 92 -17.91 4.65 7.26
C ASP A 92 -17.13 3.67 8.14
N LEU A 93 -16.31 4.18 9.06
CA LEU A 93 -15.53 3.40 10.01
C LEU A 93 -16.29 3.07 11.31
N LYS A 94 -17.57 3.44 11.42
CA LYS A 94 -18.39 3.09 12.60
C LYS A 94 -18.48 1.57 12.76
N GLY A 95 -18.12 1.08 13.95
CA GLY A 95 -18.18 -0.35 14.29
C GLY A 95 -16.94 -1.16 13.90
N TYR A 96 -15.92 -0.54 13.29
CA TYR A 96 -14.61 -1.17 13.10
C TYR A 96 -13.71 -0.93 14.32
N ASN A 97 -12.93 -1.93 14.72
CA ASN A 97 -11.95 -1.82 15.80
C ASN A 97 -10.62 -1.24 15.31
N PHE A 98 -10.28 -1.52 14.05
CA PHE A 98 -9.09 -0.99 13.37
C PHE A 98 -9.47 -0.54 11.97
N TRP A 99 -8.76 0.46 11.49
CA TRP A 99 -8.73 0.83 10.08
C TRP A 99 -7.29 0.80 9.58
N GLY A 100 -7.09 0.77 8.28
CA GLY A 100 -5.76 0.83 7.69
C GLY A 100 -5.79 1.44 6.31
N SER A 101 -4.64 1.90 5.85
CA SER A 101 -4.46 2.26 4.44
C SER A 101 -3.78 1.12 3.71
N ILE A 102 -4.10 0.96 2.43
CA ILE A 102 -3.43 -0.01 1.55
C ILE A 102 -3.25 0.55 0.14
N ASP A 103 -2.10 0.29 -0.46
CA ASP A 103 -1.80 0.71 -1.84
C ASP A 103 -2.36 -0.28 -2.88
N PRO A 104 -2.75 0.21 -4.08
CA PRO A 104 -3.33 -0.64 -5.13
C PRO A 104 -2.31 -1.54 -5.84
N ASP A 105 -1.01 -1.40 -5.58
CA ASP A 105 0.06 -2.17 -6.19
C ASP A 105 0.70 -3.18 -5.23
N VAL A 106 -0.13 -3.77 -4.39
CA VAL A 106 0.27 -4.84 -3.49
C VAL A 106 -0.48 -6.13 -3.81
N ILE A 107 0.07 -7.24 -3.35
CA ILE A 107 -0.63 -8.54 -3.31
C ILE A 107 -0.71 -8.94 -1.85
N MET A 108 -1.93 -9.09 -1.34
CA MET A 108 -2.19 -9.50 0.03
C MET A 108 -2.04 -11.01 0.20
N GLY A 109 -1.32 -11.38 1.24
CA GLY A 109 -1.08 -12.75 1.62
C GLY A 109 -2.17 -13.29 2.55
N ASN A 110 -1.81 -14.27 3.38
CA ASN A 110 -2.68 -14.82 4.40
C ASN A 110 -2.76 -13.84 5.58
N PHE A 111 -3.76 -12.96 5.60
CA PHE A 111 -3.87 -11.89 6.59
C PHE A 111 -3.92 -12.42 8.02
N ILE A 112 -4.75 -13.45 8.31
CA ILE A 112 -4.97 -13.94 9.69
C ILE A 112 -3.72 -14.59 10.30
N LYS A 113 -2.79 -15.06 9.46
CA LYS A 113 -1.51 -15.62 9.92
C LYS A 113 -0.62 -14.56 10.58
N PHE A 114 -0.64 -13.34 10.09
CA PHE A 114 0.19 -12.24 10.60
C PHE A 114 -0.59 -11.32 11.53
N ILE A 115 -1.85 -11.06 11.21
CA ILE A 115 -2.72 -10.10 11.90
C ILE A 115 -4.00 -10.82 12.32
N ASN A 116 -4.02 -11.22 13.58
CA ASN A 116 -5.15 -11.82 14.29
C ASN A 116 -5.43 -11.09 15.62
N TYR A 117 -6.43 -11.56 16.35
CA TYR A 117 -6.85 -10.97 17.62
C TYR A 117 -5.69 -10.82 18.61
N ASP A 118 -4.88 -11.86 18.79
CA ASP A 118 -3.76 -11.87 19.73
C ASP A 118 -2.69 -10.86 19.32
N SER A 119 -2.36 -10.83 18.02
CA SER A 119 -1.36 -9.91 17.47
C SER A 119 -1.73 -8.42 17.59
N LEU A 120 -3.02 -8.11 17.68
CA LEU A 120 -3.56 -6.74 17.81
C LEU A 120 -3.92 -6.37 19.25
N THR A 121 -3.82 -7.31 20.18
CA THR A 121 -4.14 -7.07 21.58
C THR A 121 -3.15 -6.04 22.17
N GLY A 122 -3.69 -4.94 22.68
CA GLY A 122 -2.91 -3.82 23.23
C GLY A 122 -2.10 -3.02 22.20
N ILE A 123 -2.22 -3.28 20.89
CA ILE A 123 -1.51 -2.55 19.85
C ILE A 123 -2.39 -1.41 19.31
N ASP A 124 -1.84 -0.23 19.13
CA ASP A 124 -2.55 0.92 18.56
C ASP A 124 -2.23 1.12 17.08
N VAL A 125 -0.99 0.85 16.67
CA VAL A 125 -0.55 0.97 15.28
C VAL A 125 0.23 -0.26 14.86
N TYR A 126 -0.01 -0.76 13.65
CA TYR A 126 0.77 -1.82 13.02
C TYR A 126 1.46 -1.28 11.77
N SER A 127 2.79 -1.44 11.69
CA SER A 127 3.56 -1.18 10.48
C SER A 127 4.25 -2.47 10.02
N GLY A 128 4.10 -2.80 8.74
CA GLY A 128 4.71 -3.98 8.13
C GLY A 128 6.18 -3.78 7.71
N ILE A 129 6.76 -2.62 8.00
CA ILE A 129 8.19 -2.32 7.90
C ILE A 129 8.67 -1.82 9.27
N THR A 130 9.88 -2.20 9.69
CA THR A 130 10.43 -1.87 11.02
C THR A 130 11.11 -0.51 11.12
N SER A 131 11.55 0.07 9.99
CA SER A 131 12.36 1.29 9.99
C SER A 131 11.59 2.59 9.77
N TYR A 132 10.35 2.51 9.29
CA TYR A 132 9.44 3.65 9.08
C TYR A 132 8.00 3.16 8.91
N LEU A 133 7.03 4.07 9.02
CA LEU A 133 5.63 3.76 8.72
C LEU A 133 5.48 3.50 7.21
N SER A 134 5.12 2.28 6.82
CA SER A 134 4.96 1.95 5.40
C SER A 134 3.68 2.57 4.84
N GLY A 135 3.79 3.40 3.80
CA GLY A 135 2.64 3.94 3.08
C GLY A 135 1.87 2.86 2.33
N SER A 136 2.52 1.75 1.97
CA SER A 136 1.92 0.64 1.24
C SER A 136 0.89 -0.15 2.06
N PHE A 137 1.08 -0.22 3.38
CA PHE A 137 0.16 -0.86 4.30
C PHE A 137 0.49 -0.50 5.76
N PHE A 138 -0.52 -0.04 6.49
CA PHE A 138 -0.48 0.07 7.95
C PHE A 138 -1.89 -0.10 8.52
N LEU A 139 -1.98 -0.44 9.81
CA LEU A 139 -3.23 -0.40 10.57
C LEU A 139 -3.12 0.59 11.74
N MET A 140 -4.23 1.22 12.08
CA MET A 140 -4.42 2.04 13.27
C MET A 140 -5.69 1.63 13.99
N ARG A 141 -5.64 1.62 15.32
CA ARG A 141 -6.81 1.39 16.17
C ARG A 141 -7.81 2.50 15.89
N ASN A 142 -9.07 2.12 15.74
CA ASN A 142 -10.13 3.08 15.48
C ASN A 142 -10.60 3.72 16.80
N ASN A 143 -9.82 4.68 17.29
CA ASN A 143 -10.16 5.47 18.47
C ASN A 143 -9.73 6.92 18.28
N GLU A 144 -10.19 7.80 19.17
CA GLU A 144 -9.93 9.23 19.08
C GLU A 144 -8.44 9.59 19.02
N ILE A 145 -7.61 8.90 19.82
CA ILE A 145 -6.17 9.14 19.89
C ILE A 145 -5.52 8.86 18.53
N CYS A 146 -5.70 7.65 18.01
CA CYS A 146 -5.07 7.20 16.76
C CYS A 146 -5.60 7.96 15.55
N ASN A 147 -6.91 8.22 15.52
CA ASN A 147 -7.56 8.95 14.43
C ASN A 147 -7.09 10.40 14.33
N ASN A 148 -6.44 10.94 15.37
CA ASN A 148 -5.90 12.30 15.39
C ASN A 148 -4.36 12.34 15.49
N LEU A 149 -3.63 11.22 15.39
CA LEU A 149 -2.17 11.20 15.51
C LEU A 149 -1.49 12.16 14.52
N PHE A 150 -2.01 12.29 13.30
CA PHE A 150 -1.46 13.20 12.30
C PHE A 150 -1.36 14.66 12.78
N LYS A 151 -2.25 15.11 13.68
CA LYS A 151 -2.24 16.46 14.26
C LYS A 151 -1.08 16.68 15.25
N LYS A 152 -0.37 15.62 15.65
CA LYS A 152 0.82 15.69 16.49
C LYS A 152 2.07 16.09 15.71
N SER A 153 2.04 15.98 14.39
CA SER A 153 3.08 16.61 13.57
C SER A 153 2.98 18.13 13.70
N LYS A 154 4.09 18.85 13.75
CA LYS A 154 4.08 20.32 13.67
C LYS A 154 3.79 20.84 12.26
N ASP A 155 3.89 19.99 11.23
CA ASP A 155 3.85 20.38 9.82
C ASP A 155 2.57 19.91 9.09
N TRP A 156 1.63 19.26 9.79
CA TRP A 156 0.45 18.62 9.15
C TRP A 156 -0.39 19.60 8.30
N GLU A 157 -0.62 20.82 8.78
CA GLU A 157 -1.38 21.83 8.03
C GLU A 157 -0.64 22.25 6.75
N VAL A 158 0.66 22.52 6.86
CA VAL A 158 1.52 22.91 5.75
C VAL A 158 1.53 21.80 4.69
N VAL A 159 1.63 20.54 5.11
CA VAL A 159 1.55 19.38 4.21
C VAL A 159 0.20 19.36 3.48
N PHE A 160 -0.92 19.53 4.17
CA PHE A 160 -2.26 19.42 3.55
C PHE A 160 -2.62 20.62 2.67
N GLN A 161 -1.97 21.77 2.87
CA GLN A 161 -2.10 22.97 2.04
C GLN A 161 -1.07 23.04 0.90
N SER A 162 0.00 22.24 0.96
CA SER A 162 0.98 22.12 -0.11
C SER A 162 0.41 21.42 -1.34
N GLN A 163 0.79 21.89 -2.53
CA GLN A 163 0.49 21.20 -3.79
C GLN A 163 1.36 19.94 -3.98
N ALA A 164 2.57 19.95 -3.43
CA ALA A 164 3.53 18.87 -3.60
C ALA A 164 3.16 17.67 -2.72
N TYR A 165 3.47 16.48 -3.21
CA TYR A 165 3.52 15.27 -2.38
C TYR A 165 4.75 15.37 -1.46
N MET A 166 4.56 15.19 -0.16
CA MET A 166 5.59 15.37 0.87
C MET A 166 6.00 14.06 1.56
N ALA A 167 5.40 12.92 1.19
CA ALA A 167 5.58 11.62 1.87
C ALA A 167 5.31 11.69 3.38
N PHE A 168 4.25 12.42 3.74
CA PHE A 168 3.83 12.60 5.13
C PHE A 168 3.33 11.31 5.77
N ASP A 169 2.71 10.42 4.99
CA ASP A 169 2.31 9.08 5.42
C ASP A 169 3.48 8.15 5.74
N GLU A 170 4.70 8.54 5.36
CA GLU A 170 5.91 7.74 5.53
C GLU A 170 6.98 8.52 6.32
N CYS A 171 8.05 8.96 5.64
CA CYS A 171 9.25 9.52 6.25
C CYS A 171 9.69 10.88 5.66
N GLY A 172 8.76 11.63 5.07
CA GLY A 172 9.03 13.01 4.65
C GLY A 172 9.90 13.15 3.41
N GLY A 173 10.12 12.09 2.63
CA GLY A 173 10.85 12.14 1.37
C GLY A 173 11.50 10.82 1.00
N HIS A 174 12.58 10.86 0.22
CA HIS A 174 13.31 9.67 -0.23
C HIS A 174 14.37 9.20 0.78
N PHE A 175 13.96 8.92 2.02
CA PHE A 175 14.87 8.54 3.11
C PHE A 175 14.87 7.04 3.44
N PHE A 176 14.08 6.24 2.73
CA PHE A 176 13.86 4.81 3.02
C PHE A 176 15.14 3.98 3.09
N GLU A 177 16.12 4.22 2.21
CA GLU A 177 17.37 3.46 2.19
C GLU A 177 18.23 3.75 3.44
N ALA A 178 18.30 5.02 3.86
CA ALA A 178 19.01 5.42 5.07
C ALA A 178 18.36 4.82 6.33
N LEU A 179 17.03 4.88 6.42
CA LEU A 179 16.25 4.30 7.52
C LEU A 179 16.39 2.77 7.56
N LYS A 180 16.33 2.09 6.41
CA LYS A 180 16.56 0.63 6.30
C LYS A 180 18.00 0.24 6.65
N ALA A 181 18.97 1.14 6.47
CA ALA A 181 20.35 0.97 6.92
C ALA A 181 20.53 1.23 8.43
N GLY A 182 19.46 1.57 9.15
CA GLY A 182 19.48 1.78 10.60
C GLY A 182 19.73 3.21 11.05
N GLN A 183 19.77 4.18 10.13
CA GLN A 183 19.83 5.59 10.53
C GLN A 183 18.55 6.02 11.23
N SER A 184 18.67 6.86 12.25
CA SER A 184 17.52 7.43 12.94
C SER A 184 16.89 8.52 12.11
N ILE A 185 15.56 8.54 11.96
CA ILE A 185 14.85 9.64 11.29
C ILE A 185 15.15 11.00 11.94
N PHE A 186 15.42 11.02 13.25
CA PHE A 186 15.77 12.24 13.99
C PHE A 186 17.17 12.80 13.66
N SER A 187 18.00 12.03 12.97
CA SER A 187 19.31 12.49 12.45
C SER A 187 19.26 12.94 10.99
N LEU A 188 18.13 12.74 10.31
CA LEU A 188 17.96 13.11 8.91
C LEU A 188 17.40 14.53 8.79
N SER A 189 17.85 15.25 7.77
CA SER A 189 17.29 16.55 7.42
C SER A 189 16.04 16.36 6.55
N THR A 190 14.93 15.97 7.18
CA THR A 190 13.63 15.85 6.52
C THR A 190 13.00 17.24 6.32
N PRO A 191 12.29 17.49 5.20
CA PRO A 191 11.64 18.77 4.93
C PRO A 191 10.39 19.01 5.80
N ILE A 192 9.85 17.97 6.42
CA ILE A 192 8.65 17.98 7.27
C ILE A 192 8.79 16.93 8.37
N GLN A 193 8.08 17.13 9.48
CA GLN A 193 7.82 16.09 10.47
C GLN A 193 6.73 15.14 9.95
N SER A 194 7.16 13.96 9.52
CA SER A 194 6.34 12.89 8.96
C SER A 194 5.62 12.05 10.03
N MET A 195 4.74 11.16 9.59
CA MET A 195 4.09 10.20 10.49
C MET A 195 5.07 9.24 11.17
N THR A 196 6.19 8.89 10.53
CA THR A 196 7.21 8.06 11.19
C THR A 196 7.76 8.76 12.45
N GLU A 197 8.09 10.05 12.36
CA GLU A 197 8.54 10.83 13.52
C GLU A 197 7.46 10.95 14.58
N VAL A 198 6.21 11.21 14.17
CA VAL A 198 5.06 11.28 15.09
C VAL A 198 4.92 9.98 15.89
N LEU A 199 4.91 8.84 15.19
CA LEU A 199 4.73 7.54 15.85
C LEU A 199 5.86 7.23 16.82
N LEU A 200 7.12 7.47 16.44
CA LEU A 200 8.27 7.25 17.32
C LEU A 200 8.24 8.17 18.56
N LEU A 201 7.81 9.42 18.40
CA LEU A 201 7.69 10.36 19.51
C LEU A 201 6.55 9.98 20.48
N GLU A 202 5.39 9.59 19.96
CA GLU A 202 4.24 9.19 20.77
C GLU A 202 4.47 7.82 21.45
N GLU A 203 5.13 6.87 20.77
CA GLU A 203 5.57 5.61 21.37
C GLU A 203 6.58 5.85 22.51
N LYS A 204 7.55 6.76 22.32
CA LYS A 204 8.51 7.14 23.39
C LYS A 204 7.81 7.74 24.62
N LYS A 205 6.70 8.47 24.40
CA LYS A 205 5.85 9.02 25.47
C LYS A 205 4.91 7.98 26.09
N GLN A 206 4.88 6.75 25.55
CA GLN A 206 3.95 5.70 25.94
C GLN A 206 2.47 6.10 25.74
N SER A 207 2.18 7.04 24.84
CA SER A 207 0.80 7.45 24.53
C SER A 207 0.12 6.52 23.54
N ILE A 208 0.91 5.73 22.80
CA ILE A 208 0.46 4.66 21.92
C ILE A 208 1.45 3.49 21.99
N LYS A 209 1.00 2.29 21.58
CA LYS A 209 1.88 1.15 21.33
C LYS A 209 1.94 0.84 19.83
N VAL A 210 3.14 0.85 19.25
CA VAL A 210 3.33 0.51 17.84
C VAL A 210 3.93 -0.89 17.72
N LYS A 211 3.40 -1.68 16.79
CA LYS A 211 3.95 -2.98 16.41
C LYS A 211 4.68 -2.82 15.08
N TRP A 212 6.00 -2.81 15.17
CA TRP A 212 6.92 -2.76 14.03
C TRP A 212 7.31 -4.18 13.64
N GLU A 213 6.92 -4.64 12.45
CA GLU A 213 7.27 -5.96 11.92
C GLU A 213 7.87 -5.87 10.52
N ASN A 214 8.59 -6.91 10.10
CA ASN A 214 9.07 -7.04 8.73
C ASN A 214 8.19 -8.04 7.97
N SER A 215 6.94 -7.65 7.71
CA SER A 215 5.92 -8.50 7.08
C SER A 215 5.66 -8.15 5.61
N ILE A 216 6.24 -7.05 5.13
CA ILE A 216 6.13 -6.57 3.75
C ILE A 216 7.38 -6.97 2.95
N LEU A 217 7.17 -7.67 1.83
CA LEU A 217 8.22 -8.00 0.87
C LEU A 217 8.30 -6.93 -0.22
N GLU A 218 9.46 -6.27 -0.31
CA GLU A 218 9.80 -5.36 -1.41
C GLU A 218 11.02 -5.90 -2.19
N SER A 219 10.78 -6.88 -3.07
CA SER A 219 11.88 -7.55 -3.77
C SER A 219 12.35 -6.75 -4.99
N LYS A 220 13.65 -6.45 -5.05
CA LYS A 220 14.33 -5.98 -6.28
C LYS A 220 14.86 -7.15 -7.13
N SER A 221 14.76 -8.39 -6.63
CA SER A 221 15.44 -9.56 -7.19
C SER A 221 14.75 -10.17 -8.42
N ILE A 222 15.54 -10.87 -9.24
CA ILE A 222 15.02 -11.78 -10.28
C ILE A 222 14.62 -13.14 -9.70
N LYS A 223 15.02 -13.44 -8.46
CA LYS A 223 14.55 -14.64 -7.75
C LYS A 223 13.02 -14.59 -7.64
N PRO A 224 12.32 -15.69 -7.96
CA PRO A 224 10.87 -15.68 -7.96
C PRO A 224 10.29 -15.72 -6.55
N VAL A 225 9.35 -14.81 -6.30
CA VAL A 225 8.36 -14.92 -5.23
C VAL A 225 7.33 -15.95 -5.65
N ARG A 226 7.03 -16.91 -4.77
CA ARG A 226 5.98 -17.91 -4.97
C ARG A 226 4.71 -17.40 -4.31
N ILE A 227 3.62 -17.39 -5.05
CA ILE A 227 2.27 -17.09 -4.55
C ILE A 227 1.46 -18.37 -4.68
N GLN A 228 0.90 -18.87 -3.58
CA GLN A 228 0.04 -20.05 -3.58
C GLN A 228 -1.11 -19.91 -2.58
N GLN A 229 -2.38 -19.89 -3.00
CA GLN A 229 -3.54 -19.80 -2.10
C GLN A 229 -3.36 -18.70 -1.02
N LYS A 230 -3.01 -17.48 -1.46
CA LYS A 230 -2.65 -16.33 -0.60
C LYS A 230 -1.37 -16.51 0.25
N GLN A 231 -0.66 -17.62 0.17
CA GLN A 231 0.68 -17.75 0.74
C GLN A 231 1.71 -17.02 -0.14
N ILE A 232 2.41 -16.02 0.39
CA ILE A 232 3.48 -15.30 -0.31
C ILE A 232 4.81 -15.72 0.29
N SER A 233 5.61 -16.49 -0.45
CA SER A 233 6.90 -17.00 0.03
C SER A 233 8.07 -16.59 -0.85
N PHE A 234 9.17 -16.21 -0.20
CA PHE A 234 10.42 -15.81 -0.85
C PHE A 234 11.60 -16.30 0.00
N ASN A 235 12.50 -17.07 -0.61
CA ASN A 235 13.66 -17.69 0.05
C ASN A 235 13.33 -18.46 1.34
N GLY A 236 12.17 -19.13 1.41
CA GLY A 236 11.75 -19.90 2.58
C GLY A 236 11.03 -19.08 3.66
N THR A 237 11.00 -17.76 3.54
CA THR A 237 10.25 -16.86 4.44
C THR A 237 8.89 -16.53 3.83
N GLU A 238 7.86 -16.46 4.66
CA GLU A 238 6.52 -16.03 4.27
C GLU A 238 6.29 -14.57 4.66
N PHE A 239 5.53 -13.85 3.84
CA PHE A 239 5.23 -12.43 4.02
C PHE A 239 3.72 -12.19 4.01
N LEU A 240 3.28 -11.18 4.78
CA LEU A 240 1.90 -10.71 4.78
C LEU A 240 1.54 -10.13 3.42
N LEU A 241 2.47 -9.44 2.78
CA LEU A 241 2.20 -8.65 1.59
C LEU A 241 3.43 -8.59 0.68
N LEU A 242 3.21 -8.64 -0.63
CA LEU A 242 4.20 -8.31 -1.65
C LEU A 242 3.89 -6.93 -2.23
N HIS A 243 4.82 -5.99 -2.10
CA HIS A 243 4.71 -4.66 -2.71
C HIS A 243 5.36 -4.66 -4.10
N LEU A 244 4.60 -4.27 -5.13
CA LEU A 244 5.06 -4.29 -6.52
C LEU A 244 5.87 -3.05 -6.91
N ILE A 245 6.25 -2.17 -5.98
CA ILE A 245 6.93 -0.89 -6.24
C ILE A 245 8.13 -0.99 -7.18
N TYR A 246 9.01 -1.98 -6.99
CA TYR A 246 10.19 -2.17 -7.85
C TYR A 246 9.89 -2.97 -9.13
N TYR A 247 8.75 -3.65 -9.19
CA TYR A 247 8.34 -4.43 -10.35
C TYR A 247 7.57 -3.55 -11.33
N LYS A 248 6.55 -2.83 -10.87
CA LYS A 248 5.65 -2.01 -11.70
C LYS A 248 6.36 -0.88 -12.46
N THR A 249 7.50 -0.42 -11.95
CA THR A 249 8.31 0.66 -12.53
C THR A 249 9.16 0.19 -13.72
N LYS A 250 9.35 -1.13 -13.87
CA LYS A 250 10.09 -1.69 -15.01
C LYS A 250 9.20 -1.70 -16.23
N PHE A 251 9.63 -1.02 -17.30
CA PHE A 251 8.88 -0.96 -18.57
C PHE A 251 8.58 -2.35 -19.19
N TYR A 252 9.35 -3.36 -18.80
CA TYR A 252 9.23 -4.74 -19.25
C TYR A 252 8.45 -5.65 -18.28
N PHE A 253 7.97 -5.12 -17.15
CA PHE A 253 7.18 -5.89 -16.20
C PHE A 253 5.85 -6.29 -16.85
N TYR A 254 5.70 -7.58 -17.11
CA TYR A 254 4.55 -8.11 -17.83
C TYR A 254 3.65 -8.95 -16.94
N ILE A 255 2.36 -8.62 -16.97
CA ILE A 255 1.32 -9.44 -16.38
C ILE A 255 0.31 -9.77 -17.48
N PRO A 256 -0.06 -11.05 -17.67
CA PRO A 256 -1.06 -11.43 -18.67
C PRO A 256 -2.43 -10.85 -18.30
N LYS A 257 -3.24 -10.53 -19.33
CA LYS A 257 -4.61 -10.03 -19.13
C LYS A 257 -5.52 -11.03 -18.39
N HIS A 258 -5.24 -12.31 -18.55
CA HIS A 258 -5.93 -13.40 -17.88
C HIS A 258 -4.87 -14.26 -17.20
N ILE A 259 -4.97 -14.37 -15.88
CA ILE A 259 -4.29 -15.43 -15.14
C ILE A 259 -5.25 -16.61 -15.13
N ASN A 260 -4.83 -17.76 -15.66
CA ASN A 260 -5.58 -18.98 -15.44
C ASN A 260 -5.78 -19.13 -13.93
N ASN A 261 -7.00 -19.45 -13.52
CA ASN A 261 -7.49 -19.57 -12.15
C ASN A 261 -6.79 -20.71 -11.39
N LYS A 262 -5.46 -20.65 -11.36
CA LYS A 262 -4.57 -21.57 -10.70
C LYS A 262 -4.21 -20.89 -9.40
N ASP A 263 -4.46 -21.61 -8.33
CA ASP A 263 -4.07 -21.34 -6.95
C ASP A 263 -2.58 -21.04 -6.75
N PHE A 264 -1.77 -20.94 -7.80
CA PHE A 264 -0.33 -20.91 -7.75
C PHE A 264 0.28 -20.18 -8.94
N TYR A 265 1.19 -19.26 -8.67
CA TYR A 265 2.03 -18.59 -9.66
C TYR A 265 3.31 -18.04 -9.04
N TYR A 266 4.22 -17.59 -9.90
CA TYR A 266 5.43 -16.89 -9.50
C TYR A 266 5.46 -15.48 -10.04
N LEU A 267 6.05 -14.58 -9.26
CA LEU A 267 6.39 -13.23 -9.69
C LEU A 267 7.87 -12.97 -9.49
N ASN A 268 8.47 -12.29 -10.44
CA ASN A 268 9.75 -11.63 -10.22
C ASN A 268 9.76 -10.30 -10.98
N SER A 269 10.92 -9.66 -11.05
CA SER A 269 11.03 -8.36 -11.71
C SER A 269 10.77 -8.35 -13.23
N LEU A 270 10.63 -9.51 -13.89
CA LEU A 270 10.20 -9.61 -15.29
C LEU A 270 8.67 -9.70 -15.42
N GLY A 271 7.96 -10.17 -14.39
CA GLY A 271 6.52 -10.39 -14.49
C GLY A 271 6.03 -11.70 -13.90
N TYR A 272 4.90 -12.12 -14.45
CA TYR A 272 4.15 -13.32 -14.06
C TYR A 272 4.66 -14.59 -14.72
N PHE A 273 4.76 -15.68 -13.96
CA PHE A 273 5.10 -17.01 -14.47
C PHE A 273 4.16 -18.08 -13.87
N ASN A 274 3.72 -19.02 -14.70
CA ASN A 274 2.87 -20.15 -14.30
C ASN A 274 3.66 -21.36 -13.77
N LYS A 275 4.98 -21.34 -13.90
CA LYS A 275 5.93 -22.35 -13.41
C LYS A 275 7.13 -21.61 -12.82
N LYS A 276 7.90 -22.28 -11.96
CA LYS A 276 9.09 -21.68 -11.34
C LYS A 276 10.04 -21.21 -12.45
N PRO A 277 10.36 -19.91 -12.53
CA PRO A 277 11.24 -19.44 -13.58
C PRO A 277 12.66 -19.96 -13.33
N ASN A 278 13.25 -20.53 -14.36
CA ASN A 278 14.64 -20.94 -14.48
C ASN A 278 15.26 -20.24 -15.70
N TRP A 279 16.58 -20.29 -15.86
CA TRP A 279 17.23 -19.52 -16.93
C TRP A 279 16.63 -19.83 -18.32
N ILE A 280 16.38 -21.11 -18.62
CA ILE A 280 15.86 -21.55 -19.92
C ILE A 280 14.47 -20.97 -20.18
N ASN A 281 13.52 -21.17 -19.26
CA ASN A 281 12.14 -20.74 -19.46
C ASN A 281 11.97 -19.21 -19.35
N ILE A 282 12.89 -18.52 -18.66
CA ILE A 282 13.00 -17.07 -18.65
C ILE A 282 13.34 -16.60 -20.07
N THR A 283 14.42 -17.10 -20.67
CA THR A 283 14.91 -16.69 -21.99
C THR A 283 13.84 -16.81 -23.08
N PHE A 284 13.02 -17.87 -23.04
CA PHE A 284 11.94 -18.10 -23.99
C PHE A 284 10.57 -17.60 -23.51
N SER A 285 10.51 -16.85 -22.41
CA SER A 285 9.24 -16.37 -21.87
C SER A 285 8.65 -15.26 -22.75
N LYS A 286 7.32 -15.22 -22.82
CA LYS A 286 6.57 -14.07 -23.37
C LYS A 286 6.95 -12.77 -22.65
N ASN A 287 7.36 -12.85 -21.38
CA ASN A 287 7.78 -11.68 -20.58
C ASN A 287 9.04 -11.04 -21.17
N ILE A 288 10.05 -11.85 -21.51
CA ILE A 288 11.27 -11.36 -22.17
C ILE A 288 10.99 -10.89 -23.60
N PHE A 289 10.19 -11.61 -24.37
CA PHE A 289 9.81 -11.15 -25.70
C PHE A 289 9.08 -9.79 -25.65
N ASN A 290 8.14 -9.62 -24.71
CA ASN A 290 7.45 -8.36 -24.48
C ASN A 290 8.40 -7.27 -23.98
N ALA A 291 9.39 -7.62 -23.15
CA ALA A 291 10.45 -6.71 -22.73
C ALA A 291 11.20 -6.15 -23.94
N PHE A 292 11.67 -7.02 -24.84
CA PHE A 292 12.37 -6.63 -26.06
C PHE A 292 11.48 -5.82 -27.00
N LYS A 293 10.25 -6.27 -27.27
CA LYS A 293 9.29 -5.54 -28.12
C LYS A 293 9.01 -4.13 -27.59
N THR A 294 8.81 -3.99 -26.28
CA THR A 294 8.53 -2.70 -25.64
C THR A 294 9.76 -1.79 -25.67
N LYS A 295 10.97 -2.34 -25.43
CA LYS A 295 12.22 -1.58 -25.55
C LYS A 295 12.42 -1.05 -26.97
N LEU A 296 12.17 -1.87 -27.98
CA LEU A 296 12.26 -1.48 -29.38
C LEU A 296 11.30 -0.33 -29.70
N LEU A 297 10.03 -0.43 -29.28
CA LEU A 297 9.03 0.63 -29.47
C LEU A 297 9.42 1.95 -28.79
N ILE A 298 9.98 1.89 -27.57
CA ILE A 298 10.48 3.09 -26.87
C ILE A 298 11.62 3.73 -27.66
N ASN A 299 12.56 2.94 -28.18
CA ASN A 299 13.68 3.45 -28.96
C ASN A 299 13.22 4.07 -30.28
N ILE A 300 12.26 3.45 -30.99
CA ILE A 300 11.69 4.02 -32.22
C ILE A 300 11.05 5.38 -31.93
N LYS A 301 10.26 5.50 -30.84
CA LYS A 301 9.65 6.77 -30.42
C LYS A 301 10.64 7.86 -29.99
N LYS A 302 11.92 7.54 -29.76
CA LYS A 302 12.96 8.53 -29.47
C LYS A 302 13.66 9.05 -30.74
N ILE A 303 13.47 8.36 -31.86
CA ILE A 303 14.10 8.66 -33.15
C ILE A 303 13.11 9.41 -34.06
N CYS A 304 11.81 9.21 -33.87
CA CYS A 304 10.73 10.01 -34.45
C CYS A 304 10.39 11.24 -33.60
#